data_AF-A0A959RZZ1-F1
#
_entry.id   AF-A0A959RZZ1-F1
#
_cell.length_a   1.000
_cell.length_b   1.000
_cell.length_c   1.000
_cell.angle_alpha   90.00
_cell.angle_beta   90.00
_cell.angle_gamma   90.00
#
_symmetry.space_group_name_H-M   'P 1'
#
loop_
_entity.id
_entity.type
_entity.pdbx_description
1 polymer ?
#
loop_
_entity_poly.entity_id
_entity_poly.type
_entity_poly.pdbx_seq_one_letter_code
_entity_poly.pdbx_strand_id
1 'polypeptide(L)'
;MSGHVSQTAAPSHSDHSAGAWAGGTSPYKISYGKMMMWFFLVSDAFTFSGLLTAYGYMRHKYTDIWPTAGDVFTHFPFYDGHIELAYVAFMTFVLIASSVTMVLAVEAGHRMNKKQVQFWMVLT
;
A
#
# COMPACT_ATOMS: atom_id res chain seq x y z
N MET A 1 64.07 -39.04 -16.06
CA MET A 1 62.61 -39.07 -16.31
C MET A 1 61.97 -38.28 -15.17
N SER A 2 61.99 -36.96 -15.29
CA SER A 2 60.86 -36.12 -15.73
C SER A 2 59.72 -36.09 -14.71
N GLY A 3 59.65 -34.97 -14.01
CA GLY A 3 58.56 -34.61 -13.11
C GLY A 3 58.63 -33.14 -12.76
N HIS A 4 58.72 -32.28 -13.77
CA HIS A 4 58.35 -30.87 -13.63
C HIS A 4 56.86 -30.79 -13.26
N VAL A 5 56.53 -29.85 -12.37
CA VAL A 5 55.42 -28.89 -12.41
C VAL A 5 54.84 -28.72 -11.00
N SER A 6 55.45 -27.80 -10.23
CA SER A 6 54.67 -26.93 -9.35
C SER A 6 53.98 -25.90 -10.25
N GLN A 7 52.66 -25.96 -10.34
CA GLN A 7 51.85 -24.87 -10.87
C GLN A 7 50.76 -24.54 -9.85
N THR A 8 51.05 -23.47 -9.11
CA THR A 8 50.15 -22.65 -8.32
C THR A 8 49.07 -22.00 -9.19
N ALA A 9 47.96 -21.67 -8.54
CA ALA A 9 46.85 -20.83 -8.98
C ALA A 9 45.81 -21.48 -9.92
N ALA A 10 44.71 -21.94 -9.33
CA ALA A 10 43.43 -21.98 -10.02
C ALA A 10 43.04 -20.53 -10.38
N PRO A 11 42.81 -20.20 -11.66
CA PRO A 11 42.21 -18.91 -12.00
C PRO A 11 40.77 -18.91 -11.46
N SER A 12 40.51 -17.91 -10.62
CA SER A 12 39.20 -17.54 -10.12
C SER A 12 38.15 -17.66 -11.21
N HIS A 13 37.15 -18.52 -10.99
CA HIS A 13 35.90 -18.45 -11.73
C HIS A 13 35.42 -17.01 -11.63
N SER A 14 35.44 -16.31 -12.75
CA SER A 14 34.85 -14.99 -12.89
C SER A 14 33.44 -15.07 -12.31
N ASP A 15 33.20 -14.26 -11.27
CA ASP A 15 31.86 -13.87 -10.86
C ASP A 15 31.20 -13.22 -12.08
N HIS A 16 30.66 -14.08 -12.94
CA HIS A 16 29.61 -13.68 -13.85
C HIS A 16 28.50 -13.23 -12.91
N SER A 17 28.38 -11.90 -12.78
CA SER A 17 27.14 -11.22 -12.49
C SER A 17 26.07 -11.93 -13.31
N ALA A 18 25.40 -12.89 -12.68
CA ALA A 18 24.35 -13.66 -13.27
C ALA A 18 23.22 -12.67 -13.48
N GLY A 19 23.21 -12.06 -14.66
CA GLY A 19 22.05 -11.36 -15.19
C GLY A 19 20.84 -12.24 -14.97
N ALA A 20 19.69 -11.62 -14.73
CA ALA A 20 18.46 -12.20 -14.20
C ALA A 20 17.90 -13.47 -14.91
N TRP A 21 18.61 -14.05 -15.87
CA TRP A 21 18.17 -15.07 -16.79
C TRP A 21 19.26 -16.12 -17.10
N ALA A 22 19.35 -17.13 -16.23
CA ALA A 22 20.11 -18.37 -16.44
C ALA A 22 19.20 -19.62 -16.35
N GLY A 23 18.05 -19.61 -17.03
CA GLY A 23 17.14 -20.77 -17.09
C GLY A 23 16.22 -20.95 -15.87
N GLY A 24 15.90 -19.86 -15.15
CA GLY A 24 14.97 -19.84 -14.02
C GLY A 24 13.58 -19.27 -14.33
N THR A 25 12.88 -18.79 -13.30
CA THR A 25 11.51 -18.23 -13.38
C THR A 25 11.39 -17.00 -14.27
N SER A 26 10.64 -17.12 -15.40
CA SER A 26 10.24 -16.05 -16.37
C SER A 26 10.13 -14.66 -15.75
N PRO A 27 10.71 -13.58 -16.33
CA PRO A 27 10.52 -12.23 -15.79
C PRO A 27 9.05 -11.78 -15.98
N TYR A 28 8.26 -12.57 -16.72
CA TYR A 28 6.83 -12.46 -16.92
C TYR A 28 6.00 -13.42 -16.04
N LYS A 29 6.60 -14.20 -15.13
CA LYS A 29 5.87 -15.03 -14.16
C LYS A 29 5.39 -14.16 -12.98
N ILE A 30 4.51 -13.20 -13.26
CA ILE A 30 3.67 -12.62 -12.21
C ILE A 30 2.65 -13.68 -11.79
N SER A 31 2.60 -13.98 -10.48
CA SER A 31 1.59 -14.89 -9.94
C SER A 31 0.19 -14.38 -10.28
N TYR A 32 -0.68 -15.28 -10.75
CA TYR A 32 -2.07 -14.99 -11.12
C TYR A 32 -2.81 -14.21 -10.02
N GLY A 33 -2.57 -14.54 -8.74
CA GLY A 33 -3.17 -13.82 -7.61
C GLY A 33 -2.73 -12.35 -7.50
N LYS A 34 -1.46 -12.03 -7.78
CA LYS A 34 -0.99 -10.63 -7.79
C LYS A 34 -1.61 -9.85 -8.94
N MET A 35 -1.75 -10.47 -10.11
CA MET A 35 -2.36 -9.83 -11.28
C MET A 35 -3.84 -9.49 -11.06
N MET A 36 -4.61 -10.44 -10.52
CA MET A 36 -6.03 -10.23 -10.22
C MET A 36 -6.23 -9.15 -9.13
N MET A 37 -5.31 -9.04 -8.16
CA MET A 37 -5.31 -7.96 -7.18
C MET A 37 -5.14 -6.59 -7.86
N TRP A 38 -4.19 -6.45 -8.78
CA TRP A 38 -3.98 -5.19 -9.51
C TRP A 38 -5.22 -4.80 -10.33
N PHE A 39 -5.87 -5.74 -11.01
CA PHE A 39 -7.12 -5.47 -11.72
C PHE A 39 -8.25 -5.03 -10.77
N PHE A 40 -8.38 -5.66 -9.61
CA PHE A 40 -9.36 -5.27 -8.60
C PHE A 40 -9.13 -3.84 -8.09
N LEU A 41 -7.89 -3.48 -7.75
CA LEU A 41 -7.56 -2.14 -7.27
C LEU A 41 -7.82 -1.07 -8.34
N VAL A 42 -7.51 -1.36 -9.60
CA VAL A 42 -7.82 -0.45 -10.71
C VAL A 42 -9.33 -0.31 -10.92
N SER A 43 -10.11 -1.39 -10.77
CA SER A 43 -11.57 -1.37 -10.87
C SER A 43 -12.22 -0.57 -9.74
N ASP A 44 -11.71 -0.67 -8.51
CA ASP A 44 -12.18 0.11 -7.37
C ASP A 44 -11.87 1.60 -7.54
N ALA A 45 -10.64 1.93 -7.98
CA ALA A 45 -10.24 3.30 -8.29
C ALA A 45 -11.08 3.93 -9.41
N PHE A 46 -11.46 3.16 -10.43
CA PHE A 46 -12.34 3.64 -11.51
C PHE A 46 -13.78 3.88 -11.01
N THR A 47 -14.28 3.03 -10.12
CA THR A 47 -15.60 3.22 -9.49
C THR A 47 -15.60 4.50 -8.65
N PHE A 48 -14.54 4.71 -7.86
CA PHE A 48 -14.37 5.93 -7.05
C PHE A 48 -14.23 7.19 -7.90
N SER A 49 -13.48 7.14 -9.02
CA SER A 49 -13.31 8.29 -9.91
C SER A 49 -14.60 8.68 -10.63
N GLY A 50 -15.45 7.71 -10.98
CA GLY A 50 -16.80 7.94 -11.48
C GLY A 50 -17.68 8.68 -10.47
N LEU A 51 -17.67 8.23 -9.20
CA LEU A 51 -18.38 8.90 -8.10
C LEU A 51 -17.85 10.32 -7.85
N LEU A 52 -16.53 10.51 -7.88
CA LEU A 52 -15.90 11.81 -7.69
C LEU A 52 -16.24 12.78 -8.84
N THR A 53 -16.23 12.30 -10.08
CA THR A 53 -16.59 13.11 -11.26
C THR A 53 -18.06 13.49 -11.22
N ALA A 54 -18.95 12.57 -10.82
CA ALA A 54 -20.37 12.85 -10.63
C ALA A 54 -20.59 13.89 -9.52
N TYR A 55 -19.90 13.75 -8.37
CA TYR A 55 -19.94 14.74 -7.29
C TYR A 55 -19.43 16.11 -7.74
N GLY A 56 -18.30 16.16 -8.46
CA GLY A 56 -17.73 17.40 -9.00
C GLY A 56 -18.68 18.07 -10.00
N TYR A 57 -19.32 17.29 -10.87
CA TYR A 57 -20.33 17.80 -11.80
C TYR A 57 -21.57 18.34 -11.06
N MET A 58 -22.07 17.61 -10.07
CA MET A 58 -23.20 18.08 -9.23
C MET A 58 -22.83 19.37 -8.48
N ARG A 59 -21.62 19.45 -7.92
CA ARG A 59 -21.14 20.64 -7.21
C ARG A 59 -21.02 21.87 -8.13
N HIS A 60 -20.63 21.67 -9.39
CA HIS A 60 -20.50 22.75 -10.38
C HIS A 60 -21.85 23.19 -10.97
N LYS A 61 -22.79 22.27 -11.14
CA LYS A 61 -24.12 22.58 -11.69
C LYS A 61 -25.08 23.19 -10.67
N TYR A 62 -24.90 22.86 -9.39
CA TYR A 62 -25.77 23.28 -8.28
C TYR A 62 -24.99 24.12 -7.25
N THR A 63 -24.36 25.21 -7.71
CA THR A 63 -23.57 26.10 -6.85
C THR A 63 -24.42 26.82 -5.80
N ASP A 64 -25.65 27.18 -6.17
CA ASP A 64 -26.48 28.13 -5.41
C ASP A 64 -27.29 27.48 -4.28
N ILE A 65 -27.43 26.15 -4.29
CA ILE A 65 -28.19 25.37 -3.30
C ILE A 65 -27.31 24.51 -2.39
N TRP A 66 -25.99 24.54 -2.58
CA TRP A 66 -25.09 23.65 -1.85
C TRP A 66 -24.86 24.17 -0.42
N PRO A 67 -25.12 23.34 0.62
CA PRO A 67 -25.02 23.77 2.01
C PRO A 67 -23.58 24.13 2.40
N THR A 68 -23.45 25.18 3.21
CA THR A 68 -22.16 25.62 3.77
C THR A 68 -21.66 24.58 4.78
N ALA A 69 -20.39 24.16 4.64
CA ALA A 69 -19.82 23.07 5.43
C ALA A 69 -19.83 23.31 6.96
N GLY A 70 -19.98 24.58 7.38
CA GLY A 70 -20.10 24.97 8.78
C GLY A 70 -21.40 24.56 9.47
N ASP A 71 -22.51 24.40 8.74
CA ASP A 71 -23.82 24.06 9.34
C ASP A 71 -24.06 22.55 9.48
N VAL A 72 -23.29 21.72 8.75
CA VAL A 72 -23.56 20.26 8.64
C VAL A 72 -22.68 19.43 9.58
N PHE A 73 -21.55 19.97 10.06
CA PHE A 73 -20.54 19.22 10.82
C PHE A 73 -20.21 19.83 12.19
N THR A 74 -21.21 20.30 12.93
CA THR A 74 -21.07 20.80 14.31
C THR A 74 -21.27 19.72 15.39
N HIS A 75 -21.68 18.51 15.01
CA HIS A 75 -22.05 17.46 15.97
C HIS A 75 -20.84 16.62 16.38
N PHE A 76 -20.07 17.10 17.36
CA PHE A 76 -19.20 16.24 18.15
C PHE A 76 -20.05 15.52 19.22
N PRO A 77 -20.03 14.18 19.33
CA PRO A 77 -20.60 13.54 20.51
C PRO A 77 -19.80 14.03 21.72
N PHE A 78 -20.47 14.69 22.67
CA PHE A 78 -19.96 15.21 23.96
C PHE A 78 -19.35 16.63 24.03
N TYR A 79 -19.36 17.45 22.97
CA TYR A 79 -18.86 18.85 23.06
C TYR A 79 -19.53 19.79 22.03
N ASP A 80 -20.28 20.80 22.49
CA ASP A 80 -20.91 21.84 21.64
C ASP A 80 -19.93 22.97 21.28
N GLY A 81 -18.74 22.60 20.84
CA GLY A 81 -17.76 23.54 20.30
C GLY A 81 -17.94 23.68 18.79
N HIS A 82 -18.03 24.92 18.28
CA HIS A 82 -17.97 25.22 16.84
C HIS A 82 -16.58 24.95 16.27
N ILE A 83 -16.13 23.70 16.31
CA ILE A 83 -14.90 23.26 15.66
C ILE A 83 -15.31 22.52 14.40
N GLU A 84 -15.79 23.30 13.44
CA GLU A 84 -16.12 22.85 12.10
C GLU A 84 -14.91 22.06 11.56
N LEU A 85 -15.16 20.86 11.01
CA LEU A 85 -14.15 19.97 10.39
C LEU A 85 -13.28 19.12 11.34
N ALA A 86 -13.21 19.39 12.65
CA ALA A 86 -12.31 18.62 13.52
C ALA A 86 -12.68 17.12 13.62
N TYR A 87 -13.95 16.76 13.54
CA TYR A 87 -14.39 15.36 13.54
C TYR A 87 -13.96 14.62 12.27
N VAL A 88 -14.11 15.28 11.12
CA VAL A 88 -13.70 14.74 9.80
C VAL A 88 -12.18 14.56 9.75
N ALA A 89 -11.44 15.54 10.25
CA ALA A 89 -9.99 15.49 10.33
C ALA A 89 -9.52 14.37 11.28
N PHE A 90 -10.17 14.19 12.44
CA PHE A 90 -9.87 13.11 13.38
C PHE A 90 -10.12 11.72 12.79
N MET A 91 -11.26 11.51 12.13
CA MET A 91 -11.56 10.22 11.47
C MET A 91 -10.54 9.90 10.37
N THR A 92 -10.16 10.90 9.58
CA THR A 92 -9.11 10.74 8.55
C THR A 92 -7.76 10.42 9.19
N PHE A 93 -7.41 11.08 10.30
CA PHE A 93 -6.20 10.79 11.05
C PHE A 93 -6.16 9.34 11.56
N VAL A 94 -7.26 8.84 12.14
CA VAL A 94 -7.37 7.44 12.60
C VAL A 94 -7.24 6.47 11.42
N LEU A 95 -7.86 6.73 10.28
CA LEU A 95 -7.75 5.88 9.09
C LEU A 95 -6.32 5.85 8.50
N ILE A 96 -5.64 7.00 8.47
CA ILE A 96 -4.23 7.06 8.05
C ILE A 96 -3.36 6.26 9.02
N ALA A 97 -3.56 6.43 10.32
CA ALA A 97 -2.84 5.65 11.34
C ALA A 97 -3.13 4.14 11.21
N SER A 98 -4.37 3.73 10.92
CA SER A 98 -4.73 2.33 10.67
C SER A 98 -4.01 1.77 9.43
N SER A 99 -3.84 2.56 8.37
CA SER A 99 -3.05 2.14 7.20
C SER A 99 -1.57 1.90 7.51
N VAL A 100 -0.95 2.76 8.34
CA VAL A 100 0.44 2.62 8.78
C VAL A 100 0.60 1.39 9.67
N THR A 101 -0.37 1.16 10.55
CA THR A 101 -0.43 0.01 11.46
C THR A 101 -0.50 -1.32 10.69
N MET A 102 -1.26 -1.37 9.59
CA MET A 102 -1.32 -2.53 8.70
C MET A 102 0.01 -2.81 7.99
N VAL A 103 0.74 -1.78 7.57
CA VAL A 103 2.07 -1.94 6.95
C VAL A 103 3.08 -2.54 7.94
N LEU A 104 3.05 -2.10 9.20
CA LEU A 104 3.87 -2.69 10.26
C LEU A 104 3.48 -4.15 10.55
N ALA A 105 2.18 -4.47 10.47
CA ALA A 105 1.69 -5.84 10.59
C ALA A 105 2.26 -6.76 9.48
N VAL A 106 2.31 -6.26 8.24
CA VAL A 106 2.87 -6.98 7.08
C VAL A 106 4.38 -7.19 7.24
N GLU A 107 5.12 -6.23 7.80
CA GLU A 107 6.54 -6.42 8.12
C GLU A 107 6.76 -7.48 9.21
N ALA A 108 5.97 -7.44 10.29
CA ALA A 108 6.00 -8.46 11.34
C ALA A 108 5.64 -9.86 10.82
N GLY A 109 4.78 -9.93 9.79
CA GLY A 109 4.42 -11.15 9.07
C GLY A 109 5.61 -11.78 8.34
N HIS A 110 6.44 -10.97 7.68
CA HIS A 110 7.68 -11.46 7.05
C HIS A 110 8.68 -11.99 8.09
N ARG A 111 8.69 -11.43 9.31
CA ARG A 111 9.50 -11.91 10.43
C ARG A 111 8.91 -13.14 11.15
N MET A 112 7.81 -13.71 10.64
CA MET A 112 7.12 -14.90 11.18
C MET A 112 6.70 -14.79 12.66
N ASN A 113 6.58 -13.56 13.19
CA ASN A 113 6.23 -13.33 14.59
C ASN A 113 4.71 -13.24 14.78
N LYS A 114 4.07 -14.41 14.90
CA LYS A 114 2.61 -14.58 14.96
C LYS A 114 1.91 -13.73 16.04
N LYS A 115 2.56 -13.51 17.19
CA LYS A 115 1.98 -12.72 18.30
C LYS A 115 1.85 -11.23 17.94
N GLN A 116 2.86 -10.68 17.26
CA GLN A 116 2.85 -9.27 16.86
C GLN A 116 1.87 -9.04 15.70
N VAL A 117 1.82 -9.96 14.73
CA VAL A 117 0.85 -9.88 13.61
C VAL A 117 -0.60 -9.91 14.10
N GLN A 118 -0.92 -10.79 15.06
CA GLN A 118 -2.26 -10.85 15.66
C GLN A 118 -2.62 -9.56 16.40
N PHE A 119 -1.68 -8.96 17.13
CA PHE A 119 -1.90 -7.70 17.82
C PHE A 119 -2.16 -6.54 16.84
N TRP A 120 -1.35 -6.43 15.78
CA TRP A 120 -1.50 -5.36 14.79
C TRP A 120 -2.76 -5.51 13.92
N MET A 121 -3.20 -6.74 13.61
CA MET A 121 -4.48 -6.95 12.89
C MET A 121 -5.72 -6.64 13.74
N VAL A 122 -5.65 -6.76 15.07
CA VAL A 122 -6.77 -6.38 15.95
C VAL A 122 -6.85 -4.87 16.16
N LEU A 123 -5.73 -4.17 16.00
CA LEU A 123 -5.63 -2.73 16.19
C LEU A 123 -6.01 -1.92 14.94
N THR A 124 -5.89 -2.51 13.75
CA THR A 124 -6.28 -1.92 12.45
C THR A 124 -7.78 -1.91 12.26
#